data_AF-A0A8T3X443-F1
#
_entry.id   AF-A0A8T3X443-F1
#
_cell.length_a   1.000
_cell.length_b   1.000
_cell.length_c   1.000
_cell.angle_alpha   90.00
_cell.angle_beta   90.00
_cell.angle_gamma   90.00
#
_symmetry.space_group_name_H-M   'P 1'
#
loop_
_entity.id
_entity.type
_entity.pdbx_description
1 polymer ?
#
loop_
_entity_poly.entity_id
_entity_poly.type
_entity_poly.pdbx_seq_one_letter_code
_entity_poly.pdbx_strand_id
1 'polypeptide(L)'
;MGYEYAPPGKMNIDTKKIGIALIAVLVVFVLYSVGTVFTGYTTYTTKLESELNNTKEDLKIISTARVDCAKSLNDKTALYNECSGNLQSNSASLGKCEGDLSSLRTSSESSLNECRNELNSIKSNQSASAIGYKNLVKNSVKSICCTISDVDSATVKQWRIENDKIICSGNLTVNCATGETNYA
;
A
#
# COMPACT_ATOMS: atom_id res chain seq x y z
N MET A 1 -64.79 -53.45 102.20
CA MET A 1 -66.22 -53.19 101.93
C MET A 1 -66.22 -51.90 101.11
N GLY A 2 -66.24 -51.95 99.78
CA GLY A 2 -67.46 -52.01 98.94
C GLY A 2 -68.24 -50.71 99.15
N TYR A 3 -68.55 -49.84 98.20
CA TYR A 3 -68.98 -49.88 96.78
C TYR A 3 -68.86 -48.39 96.32
N GLU A 4 -68.86 -47.94 95.08
CA GLU A 4 -69.80 -48.17 93.99
C GLU A 4 -69.27 -47.37 92.78
N TYR A 5 -69.35 -47.95 91.59
CA TYR A 5 -69.02 -47.27 90.34
C TYR A 5 -70.04 -46.14 90.09
N ALA A 6 -69.57 -44.89 90.04
CA ALA A 6 -70.39 -43.78 89.56
C ALA A 6 -70.53 -43.87 88.02
N PRO A 7 -71.75 -43.87 87.48
CA PRO A 7 -72.00 -44.00 86.04
C PRO A 7 -71.53 -42.75 85.28
N PRO A 8 -71.18 -42.88 83.99
CA PRO A 8 -70.69 -41.77 83.18
C PRO A 8 -71.73 -40.64 83.14
N GLY A 9 -71.35 -39.50 83.71
CA GLY A 9 -72.13 -38.27 83.67
C GLY A 9 -72.34 -37.87 82.21
N LYS A 10 -73.60 -37.81 81.79
CA LYS A 10 -74.00 -37.23 80.51
C LYS A 10 -73.46 -35.80 80.46
N MET A 11 -72.41 -35.58 79.68
CA MET A 11 -72.01 -34.23 79.27
C MET A 11 -73.19 -33.64 78.51
N ASN A 12 -73.90 -32.73 79.19
CA ASN A 12 -75.00 -31.98 78.60
C ASN A 12 -74.36 -30.93 77.68
N ILE A 13 -74.11 -31.36 76.46
CA ILE A 13 -73.53 -30.54 75.41
C ILE A 13 -74.62 -29.52 75.02
N ASP A 14 -74.45 -28.30 75.52
CA ASP A 14 -75.28 -27.15 75.17
C ASP A 14 -75.07 -26.82 73.69
N THR A 15 -75.96 -27.35 72.87
CA THR A 15 -75.87 -27.46 71.42
C THR A 15 -75.78 -26.07 70.75
N LYS A 16 -76.23 -25.02 71.45
CA LYS A 16 -76.11 -23.62 71.02
C LYS A 16 -74.66 -23.10 71.08
N LYS A 17 -73.88 -23.48 72.09
CA LYS A 17 -72.47 -23.06 72.22
C LYS A 17 -71.56 -23.79 71.24
N ILE A 18 -71.87 -25.05 70.92
CA ILE A 18 -71.18 -25.80 69.86
C ILE A 18 -71.49 -25.22 68.48
N GLY A 19 -72.73 -24.83 68.21
CA GLY A 19 -73.09 -24.20 66.93
C GLY A 19 -72.30 -22.91 66.65
N ILE A 20 -72.17 -22.03 67.63
CA ILE A 20 -71.40 -20.78 67.50
C ILE A 20 -69.90 -21.06 67.33
N ALA A 21 -69.35 -22.00 68.10
CA ALA A 21 -67.93 -22.38 67.99
C ALA A 21 -67.60 -22.99 66.62
N LEU A 22 -68.47 -23.84 66.07
CA LEU A 22 -68.31 -24.41 64.74
C LEU A 22 -68.37 -23.32 63.66
N ILE A 23 -69.30 -22.37 63.75
CA ILE A 23 -69.40 -21.25 62.80
C ILE A 23 -68.12 -20.39 62.86
N ALA A 24 -67.61 -20.08 64.05
CA ALA A 24 -66.38 -19.30 64.21
C ALA A 24 -65.17 -20.00 63.59
N VAL A 25 -65.02 -21.32 63.77
CA VAL A 25 -63.94 -22.11 63.15
C VAL A 25 -64.08 -22.12 61.62
N LEU A 26 -65.31 -22.25 61.12
CA LEU A 26 -65.58 -22.25 59.67
C LEU A 26 -65.24 -20.89 59.04
N VAL A 27 -65.59 -19.78 59.71
CA VAL A 27 -65.24 -18.43 59.27
C VAL A 27 -63.72 -18.22 59.28
N VAL A 28 -63.01 -18.66 60.32
CA VAL A 28 -61.54 -18.57 60.38
C VAL A 28 -60.88 -19.40 59.28
N PHE A 29 -61.39 -20.60 59.00
CA PHE A 29 -60.89 -21.46 57.92
C PHE A 29 -61.12 -20.83 56.53
N VAL A 30 -62.29 -20.22 56.30
CA VAL A 30 -62.59 -19.48 55.07
C VAL A 30 -61.67 -18.26 54.93
N LEU A 31 -61.47 -17.48 55.99
CA LEU A 31 -60.57 -16.32 55.94
C LEU A 31 -59.10 -16.73 55.73
N TYR A 32 -58.64 -17.83 56.33
CA TYR A 32 -57.28 -18.35 56.13
C TYR A 32 -57.07 -18.91 54.72
N SER A 33 -58.03 -19.67 54.19
CA SER A 33 -57.97 -20.18 52.81
C SER A 33 -58.05 -19.07 51.76
N VAL A 34 -58.89 -18.05 51.98
CA VAL A 34 -58.93 -16.87 51.10
C VAL A 34 -57.65 -16.05 51.22
N GLY A 35 -57.12 -15.83 52.43
CA GLY A 35 -55.87 -15.11 52.66
C GLY A 35 -54.65 -15.75 51.98
N THR A 36 -54.52 -17.08 52.06
CA THR A 36 -53.43 -17.82 51.40
C THR A 36 -53.52 -17.75 49.87
N VAL A 37 -54.72 -17.85 49.29
CA VAL A 37 -54.96 -17.69 47.85
C VAL A 37 -54.62 -16.27 47.38
N PHE A 38 -54.99 -15.24 48.15
CA PHE A 38 -54.65 -13.84 47.85
C PHE A 38 -53.13 -13.58 47.92
N THR A 39 -52.42 -14.16 48.89
CA THR A 39 -50.94 -14.03 48.97
C THR A 39 -50.22 -14.74 47.82
N GLY A 40 -50.73 -15.87 47.34
CA GLY A 40 -50.19 -16.56 46.16
C GLY A 40 -50.38 -15.74 44.87
N TYR A 41 -51.54 -15.12 44.70
CA TYR A 41 -51.85 -14.29 43.53
C TYR A 41 -51.01 -13.00 43.50
N THR A 42 -50.86 -12.33 44.64
CA THR A 42 -50.02 -11.12 44.76
C THR A 42 -48.53 -11.42 44.55
N THR A 43 -48.05 -12.58 45.02
CA THR A 43 -46.67 -13.04 44.76
C THR A 43 -46.44 -13.40 43.28
N TYR A 44 -47.43 -14.03 42.64
CA TYR A 44 -47.33 -14.36 41.21
C TYR A 44 -47.35 -13.12 40.31
N THR A 45 -48.25 -12.17 40.59
CA THR A 45 -48.37 -10.92 39.83
C THR A 45 -47.12 -10.05 39.98
N THR A 46 -46.58 -9.90 41.19
CA THR A 46 -45.31 -9.18 41.40
C THR A 46 -44.11 -9.85 40.71
N LYS A 47 -44.06 -11.18 40.67
CA LYS A 47 -43.03 -11.91 39.90
C LYS A 47 -43.15 -11.66 38.40
N LEU A 48 -44.36 -11.70 37.85
CA LEU A 48 -44.61 -11.41 36.43
C LEU A 48 -44.26 -9.96 36.07
N GLU A 49 -44.60 -9.00 36.93
CA GLU A 49 -44.24 -7.59 36.74
C GLU A 49 -42.72 -7.38 36.75
N SER A 50 -42.01 -8.07 37.66
CA SER A 50 -40.55 -8.06 37.70
C SER A 50 -39.93 -8.64 36.43
N GLU A 51 -40.39 -9.80 35.98
CA GLU A 51 -39.92 -10.43 34.73
C GLU A 51 -40.22 -9.56 33.50
N LEU A 52 -41.39 -8.91 33.45
CA LEU A 52 -41.75 -7.97 32.40
C LEU A 52 -40.83 -6.75 32.37
N ASN A 53 -40.51 -6.18 33.54
CA ASN A 53 -39.62 -5.03 33.63
C ASN A 53 -38.17 -5.40 33.26
N ASN A 54 -37.69 -6.57 33.68
CA ASN A 54 -36.37 -7.08 33.27
C ASN A 54 -36.30 -7.29 31.75
N THR A 55 -37.33 -7.90 31.16
CA THR A 55 -37.40 -8.12 29.70
C THR A 55 -37.40 -6.79 28.93
N LYS A 56 -38.06 -5.74 29.46
CA LYS A 56 -38.05 -4.41 28.86
C LYS A 56 -36.66 -3.76 28.89
N GLU A 57 -35.95 -3.87 30.00
CA GLU A 57 -34.56 -3.38 30.10
C GLU A 57 -33.62 -4.16 29.16
N ASP A 58 -33.73 -5.49 29.11
CA ASP A 58 -32.97 -6.31 28.17
C ASP A 58 -33.24 -5.92 26.71
N LEU A 59 -34.51 -5.69 26.34
CA LEU A 59 -34.88 -5.24 25.01
C LEU A 59 -34.24 -3.88 24.67
N LYS A 60 -34.18 -2.96 25.64
CA LYS A 60 -33.56 -1.64 25.47
C LYS A 60 -32.04 -1.75 25.29
N ILE A 61 -31.39 -2.61 26.07
CA ILE A 61 -29.95 -2.88 25.94
C ILE A 61 -29.65 -3.49 24.55
N ILE A 62 -30.39 -4.53 24.15
CA ILE A 62 -30.22 -5.18 22.85
C ILE A 62 -30.48 -4.21 21.71
N SER A 63 -31.51 -3.37 21.82
CA SER A 63 -31.81 -2.34 20.82
C SER A 63 -30.66 -1.34 20.68
N THR A 64 -30.04 -0.93 21.79
CA THR A 64 -28.89 -0.01 21.78
C THR A 64 -27.68 -0.68 21.13
N ALA A 65 -27.35 -1.91 21.56
CA ALA A 65 -26.25 -2.68 20.98
C ALA A 65 -26.42 -2.92 19.47
N ARG A 66 -27.67 -3.11 18.99
CA ARG A 66 -27.98 -3.23 17.56
C ARG A 66 -27.64 -1.93 16.81
N VAL A 67 -28.00 -0.77 17.35
CA VAL A 67 -27.71 0.54 16.73
C VAL A 67 -26.20 0.77 16.67
N ASP A 68 -25.48 0.48 17.75
CA ASP A 68 -24.01 0.62 17.79
C ASP A 68 -23.32 -0.32 16.80
N CYS A 69 -23.80 -1.57 16.70
CA CYS A 69 -23.30 -2.54 15.72
C CYS A 69 -23.54 -2.06 14.28
N ALA A 70 -24.74 -1.54 13.97
CA ALA A 70 -25.04 -0.98 12.66
C ALA A 70 -24.15 0.21 12.31
N LYS A 71 -23.89 1.10 13.28
CA LYS A 71 -22.95 2.21 13.12
C LYS A 71 -21.53 1.71 12.86
N SER A 72 -21.04 0.79 13.69
CA SER A 72 -19.70 0.22 13.51
C SER A 72 -19.54 -0.49 12.17
N LEU A 73 -20.59 -1.16 11.68
CA LEU A 73 -20.58 -1.80 10.36
C LEU A 73 -20.45 -0.75 9.26
N ASN A 74 -21.23 0.32 9.31
CA ASN A 74 -21.16 1.42 8.35
C ASN A 74 -19.77 2.09 8.35
N ASP A 75 -19.19 2.33 9.53
CA ASP A 75 -17.85 2.91 9.66
C ASP A 75 -16.79 1.99 9.03
N LYS A 76 -16.90 0.67 9.25
CA LYS A 76 -16.01 -0.31 8.62
C LYS A 76 -16.18 -0.38 7.10
N THR A 77 -17.41 -0.27 6.60
CA THR A 77 -17.68 -0.20 5.16
C THR A 77 -17.07 1.06 4.54
N ALA A 78 -17.16 2.21 5.22
CA ALA A 78 -16.54 3.46 4.75
C ALA A 78 -15.00 3.32 4.66
N LEU A 79 -14.37 2.79 5.71
CA LEU A 79 -12.93 2.54 5.73
C LEU A 79 -12.49 1.55 4.64
N TYR A 80 -13.28 0.50 4.39
CA TYR A 80 -13.02 -0.45 3.31
C TYR A 80 -13.06 0.23 1.94
N ASN A 81 -14.07 1.06 1.68
CA ASN A 81 -14.21 1.78 0.41
C ASN A 81 -13.06 2.76 0.19
N GLU A 82 -12.63 3.48 1.24
CA GLU A 82 -11.47 4.36 1.19
C GLU A 82 -10.18 3.58 0.87
N CYS A 83 -9.95 2.47 1.58
CA CYS A 83 -8.80 1.61 1.34
C CYS A 83 -8.78 1.06 -0.09
N SER A 84 -9.93 0.60 -0.59
CA SER A 84 -10.09 0.11 -1.96
C SER A 84 -9.79 1.20 -2.99
N GLY A 85 -10.29 2.42 -2.78
CA GLY A 85 -9.99 3.58 -3.63
C GLY A 85 -8.51 3.95 -3.63
N ASN A 86 -7.87 3.96 -2.45
CA ASN A 86 -6.44 4.22 -2.32
C ASN A 86 -5.61 3.15 -3.04
N LEU A 87 -5.98 1.88 -2.92
CA LEU A 87 -5.31 0.78 -3.61
C LEU A 87 -5.41 0.94 -5.14
N GLN A 88 -6.58 1.30 -5.66
CA GLN A 88 -6.78 1.54 -7.09
C GLN A 88 -5.93 2.73 -7.58
N SER A 89 -5.91 3.84 -6.83
CA SER A 89 -5.09 5.02 -7.16
C SER A 89 -3.59 4.70 -7.16
N ASN A 90 -3.14 3.94 -6.16
CA ASN A 90 -1.74 3.53 -6.06
C ASN A 90 -1.34 2.58 -7.21
N SER A 91 -2.21 1.64 -7.58
CA SER A 91 -2.01 0.77 -8.74
C SER A 91 -1.87 1.55 -10.04
N ALA A 92 -2.76 2.54 -10.27
CA ALA A 92 -2.66 3.42 -11.44
C ALA A 92 -1.37 4.25 -11.45
N SER A 93 -0.96 4.75 -10.29
CA SER A 93 0.29 5.52 -10.13
C SER A 93 1.52 4.65 -10.42
N LEU A 94 1.52 3.40 -9.97
CA LEU A 94 2.58 2.44 -10.25
C LEU A 94 2.67 2.14 -11.75
N GLY A 95 1.54 1.88 -12.42
CA GLY A 95 1.52 1.66 -13.86
C GLY A 95 2.03 2.85 -14.66
N LYS A 96 1.73 4.08 -14.22
CA LYS A 96 2.30 5.30 -14.82
C LYS A 96 3.82 5.36 -14.62
N CYS A 97 4.30 5.07 -13.42
CA CYS A 97 5.73 5.05 -13.12
C CYS A 97 6.49 4.02 -13.97
N GLU A 98 5.91 2.84 -14.19
CA GLU A 98 6.48 1.82 -15.07
C GLU A 98 6.56 2.30 -16.53
N GLY A 99 5.52 2.98 -17.02
CA GLY A 99 5.51 3.60 -18.35
C GLY A 99 6.57 4.69 -18.51
N ASP A 100 6.70 5.57 -17.53
CA ASP A 100 7.72 6.64 -17.51
C ASP A 100 9.13 6.04 -17.50
N LEU A 101 9.37 4.98 -16.72
CA LEU A 101 10.66 4.28 -16.66
C LEU A 101 11.03 3.61 -17.99
N SER A 102 10.05 2.99 -18.66
CA SER A 102 10.26 2.40 -20.00
C SER A 102 10.60 3.47 -21.04
N SER A 103 9.90 4.60 -21.00
CA SER A 103 10.12 5.74 -21.90
C SER A 103 11.51 6.35 -21.69
N LEU A 104 11.94 6.54 -20.44
CA LEU A 104 13.27 7.02 -20.08
C LEU A 104 14.38 6.08 -20.58
N ARG A 105 14.21 4.76 -20.42
CA ARG A 105 15.17 3.77 -20.95
C ARG A 105 15.31 3.90 -22.46
N THR A 106 14.19 3.95 -23.18
CA THR A 106 14.18 4.05 -24.65
C THR A 106 14.86 5.35 -25.12
N SER A 107 14.55 6.48 -24.49
CA SER A 107 15.16 7.77 -24.81
C SER A 107 16.68 7.77 -24.51
N SER A 108 17.08 7.18 -23.39
CA SER A 108 18.49 7.04 -23.03
C SER A 108 19.26 6.17 -24.02
N GLU A 109 18.68 5.04 -24.45
CA GLU A 109 19.30 4.15 -25.45
C GLU A 109 19.42 4.84 -26.82
N SER A 110 18.39 5.59 -27.25
CA SER A 110 18.45 6.38 -28.49
C SER A 110 19.59 7.41 -28.43
N SER A 111 19.66 8.18 -27.34
CA SER A 111 20.69 9.21 -27.15
C SER A 111 22.10 8.62 -27.13
N LEU A 112 22.29 7.45 -26.51
CA LEU A 112 23.57 6.73 -26.52
C LEU A 112 23.95 6.25 -27.92
N ASN A 113 22.99 5.79 -28.72
CA ASN A 113 23.23 5.37 -30.09
C ASN A 113 23.57 6.55 -31.00
N GLU A 114 22.85 7.67 -30.88
CA GLU A 114 23.16 8.92 -31.58
C GLU A 114 24.58 9.40 -31.26
N CYS A 115 24.93 9.50 -29.97
CA CYS A 115 26.28 9.88 -29.53
C CYS A 115 27.36 8.93 -30.07
N ARG A 116 27.11 7.61 -30.08
CA ARG A 116 28.04 6.63 -30.67
C ARG A 116 28.23 6.86 -32.17
N ASN A 117 27.17 7.16 -32.89
CA ASN A 117 27.23 7.44 -34.33
C ASN A 117 28.00 8.73 -34.63
N GLU A 118 27.76 9.79 -33.85
CA GLU A 118 28.51 11.05 -33.95
C GLU A 118 29.99 10.84 -33.66
N LEU A 119 30.34 10.10 -32.60
CA LEU A 119 31.73 9.77 -32.28
C LEU A 119 32.43 9.04 -33.42
N ASN A 120 31.76 8.04 -34.02
CA ASN A 120 32.28 7.31 -35.16
C ASN A 120 32.47 8.22 -36.39
N SER A 121 31.52 9.11 -36.65
CA SER A 121 31.61 10.11 -37.72
C SER A 121 32.79 11.06 -37.52
N ILE A 122 32.96 11.61 -36.32
CA ILE A 122 34.08 12.48 -35.96
C ILE A 122 35.42 11.76 -36.15
N LYS A 123 35.53 10.52 -35.67
CA LYS A 123 36.76 9.72 -35.80
C LYS A 123 37.11 9.44 -37.27
N SER A 124 36.10 9.19 -38.10
CA SER A 124 36.28 9.01 -39.54
C SER A 124 36.74 10.32 -40.20
N ASN A 125 36.06 11.43 -39.91
CA ASN A 125 36.42 12.76 -40.43
C ASN A 125 37.83 13.19 -40.00
N GLN A 126 38.21 12.97 -38.75
CA GLN A 126 39.56 13.25 -38.25
C GLN A 126 40.61 12.46 -39.03
N SER A 127 40.35 11.17 -39.27
CA SER A 127 41.26 10.31 -40.04
C SER A 127 41.38 10.77 -41.49
N ALA A 128 40.24 11.11 -42.12
CA ALA A 128 40.20 11.64 -43.48
C ALA A 128 40.93 12.99 -43.61
N SER A 129 40.71 13.91 -42.67
CA SER A 129 41.41 15.20 -42.62
C SER A 129 42.91 15.01 -42.40
N ALA A 130 43.34 14.14 -41.50
CA ALA A 130 44.76 13.87 -41.27
C ALA A 130 45.46 13.32 -42.54
N ILE A 131 44.80 12.42 -43.28
CA ILE A 131 45.29 11.92 -44.57
C ILE A 131 45.33 13.05 -45.61
N GLY A 132 44.28 13.86 -45.69
CA GLY A 132 44.20 15.02 -46.59
C GLY A 132 45.32 16.03 -46.34
N TYR A 133 45.55 16.42 -45.08
CA TYR A 133 46.64 17.31 -44.69
C TYR A 133 48.01 16.72 -45.05
N LYS A 134 48.26 15.44 -44.74
CA LYS A 134 49.51 14.76 -45.12
C LYS A 134 49.75 14.82 -46.63
N ASN A 135 48.72 14.56 -47.43
CA ASN A 135 48.81 14.60 -48.89
C ASN A 135 49.06 16.02 -49.43
N LEU A 136 48.36 17.02 -48.89
CA LEU A 136 48.56 18.43 -49.27
C LEU A 136 49.98 18.87 -48.99
N VAL A 137 50.48 18.66 -47.77
CA VAL A 137 51.83 19.09 -47.43
C VAL A 137 52.87 18.29 -48.20
N LYS A 138 52.69 16.99 -48.43
CA LYS A 138 53.54 16.18 -49.33
C LYS A 138 53.68 16.84 -50.70
N ASN A 139 52.57 17.22 -51.33
CA ASN A 139 52.58 17.84 -52.66
C ASN A 139 53.19 19.25 -52.63
N SER A 140 52.86 20.07 -51.64
CA SER A 140 53.40 21.41 -51.50
C SER A 140 54.91 21.40 -51.23
N VAL A 141 55.40 20.56 -50.32
CA VAL A 141 56.82 20.45 -49.99
C VAL A 141 57.61 19.95 -51.20
N LYS A 142 57.13 18.91 -51.88
CA LYS A 142 57.78 18.43 -53.12
C LYS A 142 57.86 19.54 -54.17
N SER A 143 56.79 20.31 -54.36
CA SER A 143 56.77 21.41 -55.34
C SER A 143 57.70 22.58 -54.98
N ILE A 144 57.92 22.84 -53.69
CA ILE A 144 58.70 24.00 -53.23
C ILE A 144 60.18 23.65 -53.06
N CYS A 145 60.48 22.45 -52.55
CA CYS A 145 61.81 22.07 -52.11
C CYS A 145 62.56 21.12 -53.05
N CYS A 146 61.88 20.52 -54.02
CA CYS A 146 62.51 19.65 -55.01
C CYS A 146 62.55 20.33 -56.38
N THR A 147 63.70 20.24 -57.04
CA THR A 147 63.86 20.61 -58.45
C THR A 147 63.65 19.41 -59.36
N ILE A 148 63.54 19.61 -60.68
CA ILE A 148 63.39 18.51 -61.66
C ILE A 148 64.54 17.51 -61.55
N SER A 149 65.78 17.99 -61.42
CA SER A 149 66.96 17.13 -61.23
C SER A 149 66.93 16.34 -59.93
N ASP A 150 66.30 16.88 -58.88
CA ASP A 150 66.14 16.17 -57.61
C ASP A 150 65.12 15.02 -57.73
N VAL A 151 64.07 15.20 -58.55
CA VAL A 151 63.05 14.18 -58.82
C VAL A 151 63.67 13.00 -59.58
N ASP A 152 64.42 13.27 -60.65
CA ASP A 152 65.04 12.24 -61.49
C ASP A 152 66.12 11.44 -60.75
N SER A 153 66.81 12.09 -59.80
CA SER A 153 67.85 11.46 -58.97
C SER A 153 67.33 10.81 -57.69
N ALA A 154 66.01 10.87 -57.43
CA ALA A 154 65.39 10.39 -56.20
C ALA A 154 66.06 10.93 -54.91
N THR A 155 66.51 12.19 -54.93
CA THR A 155 67.19 12.79 -53.78
C THR A 155 66.25 13.08 -52.62
N VAL A 156 66.81 13.06 -51.41
CA VAL A 156 66.09 13.40 -50.18
C VAL A 156 66.46 14.82 -49.77
N LYS A 157 65.46 15.69 -49.58
CA LYS A 157 65.65 17.08 -49.11
C LYS A 157 65.10 17.25 -47.71
N GLN A 158 65.67 18.19 -46.97
CA GLN A 158 65.20 18.57 -45.65
C GLN A 158 64.20 19.71 -45.74
N TRP A 159 63.23 19.73 -44.83
CA TRP A 159 62.23 20.79 -44.75
C TRP A 159 61.69 20.97 -43.31
N ARG A 160 60.99 22.07 -43.07
CA ARG A 160 60.20 22.34 -41.85
C ARG A 160 59.05 23.31 -42.15
N ILE A 161 58.11 23.42 -41.22
CA ILE A 161 57.14 24.51 -41.17
C ILE A 161 57.59 25.53 -40.14
N GLU A 162 57.66 26.79 -40.53
CA GLU A 162 57.99 27.91 -39.65
C GLU A 162 57.09 29.09 -40.01
N ASN A 163 56.35 29.63 -39.03
CA ASN A 163 55.39 30.73 -39.22
C ASN A 163 54.44 30.49 -40.43
N ASP A 164 53.81 29.31 -40.47
CA ASP A 164 52.88 28.88 -41.53
C ASP A 164 53.48 28.82 -42.95
N LYS A 165 54.82 28.78 -43.08
CA LYS A 165 55.52 28.67 -44.37
C LYS A 165 56.38 27.42 -44.43
N ILE A 166 56.47 26.84 -45.62
CA ILE A 166 57.36 25.71 -45.92
C ILE A 166 58.77 26.27 -46.17
N ILE A 167 59.74 25.78 -45.40
CA ILE A 167 61.16 26.12 -45.53
C ILE A 167 61.94 24.87 -45.90
N CYS A 168 62.77 24.94 -46.94
CA CYS A 168 63.56 23.81 -47.46
C CYS A 168 64.89 23.60 -46.72
N SER A 169 64.84 23.73 -45.39
CA SER A 169 65.95 23.40 -44.48
C SER A 169 65.35 23.05 -43.11
N GLY A 170 65.75 21.91 -42.53
CA GLY A 170 65.14 21.45 -41.29
C GLY A 170 65.40 19.99 -40.97
N ASN A 171 64.57 19.44 -40.08
CA ASN A 171 64.76 18.09 -39.54
C ASN A 171 63.83 17.05 -40.17
N LEU A 172 62.77 17.49 -40.86
CA LEU A 172 61.87 16.62 -41.61
C LEU A 172 62.47 16.37 -43.00
N THR A 173 62.18 15.22 -43.59
CA THR A 173 62.70 14.87 -44.91
C THR A 173 61.56 14.71 -45.92
N VAL A 174 61.87 14.92 -47.19
CA VAL A 174 61.02 14.60 -48.35
C VAL A 174 61.84 13.83 -49.38
N ASN A 175 61.35 12.71 -49.87
CA ASN A 175 61.91 12.03 -51.04
C ASN A 175 61.38 12.72 -52.30
N CYS A 176 62.24 13.30 -53.13
CA CYS A 176 61.82 14.08 -54.29
C CYS A 176 61.22 13.21 -55.42
N ALA A 177 61.59 11.93 -55.52
CA ALA A 177 60.94 11.02 -56.46
C ALA A 177 59.50 10.69 -56.01
N THR A 178 59.32 10.19 -54.79
CA THR A 178 58.02 9.67 -54.30
C THR A 178 57.13 10.73 -53.65
N GLY A 179 57.71 11.86 -53.24
CA GLY A 179 57.10 12.89 -52.41
C GLY A 179 56.85 12.46 -50.96
N GLU A 180 57.24 11.24 -50.56
CA GLU A 180 57.03 10.79 -49.18
C GLU A 180 57.82 11.65 -48.21
N THR A 181 57.15 12.08 -47.14
CA THR A 181 57.74 12.93 -46.11
C THR A 181 57.81 12.16 -44.80
N ASN A 182 58.93 12.27 -44.08
CA ASN A 182 59.04 11.73 -42.74
C ASN A 182 58.65 12.82 -41.74
N TYR A 183 57.42 12.74 -41.23
CA TYR A 183 56.97 13.50 -40.08
C TYR A 183 57.33 12.70 -38.82
N ALA A 184 58.17 13.26 -37.96
CA ALA A 184 58.28 12.79 -36.59
C ALA A 184 56.96 13.03 -35.84
#